data_AF-D4B067-F1
#
_entry.id   AF-D4B067-F1
#
_cell.length_a   1.000
_cell.length_b   1.000
_cell.length_c   1.000
_cell.angle_alpha   90.00
_cell.angle_beta   90.00
_cell.angle_gamma   90.00
#
_symmetry.space_group_name_H-M   'P 1'
#
loop_
_entity.id
_entity.type
_entity.pdbx_description
1 polymer ?
#
loop_
_entity_poly.entity_id
_entity_poly.type
_entity_poly.pdbx_seq_one_letter_code
_entity_poly.pdbx_strand_id
1 'polypeptide(L)'
;MFRGQEVHINMATDIPQTLDSKTRPSDDNDEPFSDASSTYWPEGWNWARLSDPEANLAALSEDEKIRMFNGLKEVLGEEGASRLSVYRRRKYQRRQDQQLRDAGVPPPEYKAPEYLKLSRQRYSNGHSWGFVAFRTALYDNEEMWVEFKDRTQKTLNIAFDRVVENHRGHEYEEVALARKNFILHWIEDKDLDGANEDTLREWYRKVKGAVPAGMGYDLFLSTCSESVDSVLSGPLPNLDSFHWRDDAPFLLVVMESTEENPHGDDEEEPYDPYDPHHEKNWYQSVFKVPIEIIPDTFWPEIEMAITPPTRLTRQVKGFNHLLGGQKPREIPLIGDLNELWWGMMPSSKRLRERAKLRGFPEPVYFF
;
A
#
# COMPACT_ATOMS: atom_id res chain seq x y z
N MET A 1 -19.40 71.58 -4.18
CA MET A 1 -20.22 71.88 -2.99
C MET A 1 -20.46 70.56 -2.28
N PHE A 2 -19.78 70.36 -1.16
CA PHE A 2 -19.74 69.12 -0.38
C PHE A 2 -20.92 69.06 0.60
N ARG A 3 -21.57 67.89 0.69
CA ARG A 3 -22.18 67.28 1.89
C ARG A 3 -22.15 65.77 1.59
N GLY A 4 -21.44 64.91 2.30
CA GLY A 4 -21.16 64.90 3.73
C GLY A 4 -22.07 63.83 4.34
N GLN A 5 -21.61 62.58 4.32
CA GLN A 5 -22.16 61.56 5.20
C GLN A 5 -21.04 60.67 5.71
N GLU A 6 -21.05 60.56 7.03
CA GLU A 6 -19.93 60.21 7.88
C GLU A 6 -19.65 58.70 7.88
N VAL A 7 -18.35 58.43 7.89
CA VAL A 7 -17.77 57.12 8.16
C VAL A 7 -17.82 56.91 9.67
N HIS A 8 -18.68 56.01 10.14
CA HIS A 8 -18.59 55.51 11.52
C HIS A 8 -17.58 54.37 11.59
N ILE A 9 -16.39 54.74 12.03
CA ILE A 9 -15.32 53.86 12.49
C ILE A 9 -15.74 53.35 13.87
N ASN A 10 -16.06 52.06 13.99
CA ASN A 10 -16.05 51.39 15.29
C ASN A 10 -14.66 50.81 15.52
N MET A 11 -13.85 51.55 16.28
CA MET A 11 -12.72 51.01 17.01
C MET A 11 -13.25 50.32 18.28
N ALA A 12 -12.93 49.03 18.42
CA ALA A 12 -12.97 48.35 19.70
C ALA A 12 -11.82 47.35 19.76
N THR A 13 -10.68 47.89 20.21
CA THR A 13 -9.72 47.31 21.16
C THR A 13 -9.33 45.84 21.02
N ASP A 14 -8.11 45.69 20.51
CA ASP A 14 -7.05 44.75 20.90
C ASP A 14 -7.30 43.99 22.21
N ILE A 15 -7.48 42.68 22.08
CA ILE A 15 -7.10 41.69 23.09
C ILE A 15 -6.01 40.84 22.43
N PRO A 16 -4.79 40.75 23.00
CA PRO A 16 -3.70 40.01 22.38
C PRO A 16 -4.03 38.52 22.42
N GLN A 17 -4.32 37.93 21.26
CA GLN A 17 -4.22 36.50 21.07
C GLN A 17 -2.76 36.12 21.25
N THR A 18 -2.47 35.59 22.43
CA THR A 18 -1.19 34.99 22.80
C THR A 18 -1.00 33.80 21.86
N LEU A 19 -0.25 34.03 20.79
CA LEU A 19 0.45 32.99 20.04
C LEU A 19 1.41 32.34 21.02
N ASP A 20 0.95 31.30 21.72
CA ASP A 20 1.87 30.28 22.21
C ASP A 20 2.21 29.37 21.03
N SER A 21 3.11 29.90 20.21
CA SER A 21 3.98 29.13 19.35
C SER A 21 4.81 28.19 20.22
N LYS A 22 4.30 26.98 20.45
CA LYS A 22 5.17 25.84 20.72
C LYS A 22 5.30 25.05 19.43
N THR A 23 6.05 25.63 18.50
CA THR A 23 6.80 24.89 17.48
C THR A 23 7.56 23.81 18.25
N ARG A 24 7.00 22.59 18.28
CA ARG A 24 7.81 21.44 18.68
C ARG A 24 8.86 21.28 17.59
N PRO A 25 10.13 21.09 17.96
CA PRO A 25 11.14 20.67 17.00
C PRO A 25 10.60 19.44 16.27
N SER A 26 10.91 19.32 14.99
CA SER A 26 10.86 18.05 14.27
C SER A 26 11.65 17.03 15.07
N ASP A 27 10.97 16.25 15.90
CA ASP A 27 11.57 15.08 16.53
C ASP A 27 11.72 14.04 15.42
N ASP A 28 12.97 13.65 15.18
CA ASP A 28 13.42 12.49 14.39
C ASP A 28 12.84 11.13 14.88
N ASN A 29 11.78 11.13 15.68
CA ASN A 29 11.16 9.93 16.21
C ASN A 29 9.84 9.65 15.46
N ASP A 30 9.96 9.13 14.24
CA ASP A 30 8.91 8.37 13.54
C ASP A 30 8.65 7.02 14.27
N GLU A 31 8.50 7.05 15.59
CA GLU A 31 8.15 5.86 16.37
C GLU A 31 6.61 5.72 16.43
N PRO A 32 6.03 4.63 15.90
CA PRO A 32 4.58 4.50 15.72
C PRO A 32 3.80 4.20 17.02
N PHE A 33 4.46 4.13 18.17
CA PHE A 33 3.87 3.81 19.47
C PHE A 33 4.34 4.80 20.54
N SER A 34 3.59 4.93 21.63
CA SER A 34 3.84 5.91 22.68
C SER A 34 3.55 5.39 24.09
N ASP A 35 3.91 6.17 25.10
CA ASP A 35 3.67 5.89 26.53
C ASP A 35 2.22 6.17 26.97
N ALA A 36 1.24 5.75 26.16
CA ALA A 36 -0.16 6.15 26.26
C ALA A 36 -0.81 5.93 27.65
N SER A 37 -0.29 5.05 28.50
CA SER A 37 -0.57 5.08 29.95
C SER A 37 0.65 4.67 30.78
N SER A 38 0.90 5.39 31.88
CA SER A 38 1.97 5.05 32.85
C SER A 38 1.66 3.84 33.73
N THR A 39 0.40 3.39 33.78
CA THR A 39 -0.08 2.45 34.81
C THR A 39 0.28 0.99 34.56
N TYR A 40 0.52 0.60 33.31
CA TYR A 40 0.95 -0.77 32.98
C TYR A 40 2.47 -0.92 32.86
N TRP A 41 3.21 0.19 32.75
CA TRP A 41 4.67 0.16 32.69
C TRP A 41 5.27 -0.23 34.04
N PRO A 42 6.17 -1.23 34.09
CA PRO A 42 7.00 -1.47 35.26
C PRO A 42 7.90 -0.26 35.58
N GLU A 43 8.43 -0.20 36.79
CA GLU A 43 9.28 0.93 37.20
C GLU A 43 10.53 1.05 36.31
N GLY A 44 10.77 2.25 35.78
CA GLY A 44 11.88 2.51 34.86
C GLY A 44 11.69 1.91 33.46
N TRP A 45 10.51 1.41 33.13
CA TRP A 45 10.13 1.01 31.77
C TRP A 45 9.23 2.06 31.13
N ASN A 46 9.39 2.20 29.83
CA ASN A 46 8.59 3.02 28.94
C ASN A 46 8.73 2.46 27.52
N TRP A 47 8.06 3.06 26.55
CA TRP A 47 8.12 2.67 25.16
C TRP A 47 9.54 2.70 24.62
N ALA A 48 10.30 3.76 24.89
CA ALA A 48 11.69 3.89 24.44
C ALA A 48 12.56 2.70 24.90
N ARG A 49 12.40 2.27 26.16
CA ARG A 49 13.11 1.11 26.70
C ARG A 49 12.55 -0.21 26.18
N LEU A 50 11.24 -0.34 25.98
CA LEU A 50 10.66 -1.56 25.41
C LEU A 50 11.07 -1.76 23.94
N SER A 51 11.16 -0.66 23.18
CA SER A 51 11.50 -0.65 21.76
C SER A 51 13.00 -0.79 21.51
N ASP A 52 13.85 -0.61 22.52
CA ASP A 52 15.29 -0.84 22.45
C ASP A 52 15.61 -2.36 22.30
N PRO A 53 16.30 -2.77 21.21
CA PRO A 53 16.76 -4.15 21.03
C PRO A 53 17.65 -4.70 22.15
N GLU A 54 18.36 -3.83 22.88
CA GLU A 54 19.30 -4.21 23.93
C GLU A 54 18.62 -4.27 25.32
N ALA A 55 17.32 -3.98 25.39
CA ALA A 55 16.58 -4.01 26.64
C ALA A 55 16.46 -5.43 27.22
N ASN A 56 16.90 -5.58 28.47
CA ASN A 56 16.83 -6.84 29.19
C ASN A 56 15.41 -7.10 29.72
N LEU A 57 14.52 -7.60 28.86
CA LEU A 57 13.19 -8.06 29.26
C LEU A 57 13.22 -9.17 30.31
N ALA A 58 14.28 -9.98 30.37
CA ALA A 58 14.42 -11.04 31.37
C ALA A 58 14.62 -10.50 32.80
N ALA A 59 14.97 -9.22 32.96
CA ALA A 59 15.05 -8.58 34.26
C ALA A 59 13.68 -8.30 34.90
N LEU A 60 12.60 -8.32 34.12
CA LEU A 60 11.24 -8.19 34.64
C LEU A 60 10.74 -9.52 35.20
N SER A 61 9.98 -9.45 36.30
CA SER A 61 9.20 -10.60 36.76
C SER A 61 8.11 -10.97 35.74
N GLU A 62 7.65 -12.23 35.77
CA GLU A 62 6.58 -12.67 34.86
C GLU A 62 5.29 -11.86 35.05
N ASP A 63 4.93 -11.50 36.29
CA ASP A 63 3.76 -10.68 36.57
C ASP A 63 3.87 -9.27 35.97
N GLU A 64 5.06 -8.66 36.00
CA GLU A 64 5.32 -7.36 35.40
C GLU A 64 5.25 -7.41 33.88
N LYS A 65 5.79 -8.46 33.25
CA LYS A 65 5.67 -8.69 31.80
C LYS A 65 4.21 -8.84 31.41
N ILE A 66 3.46 -9.70 32.12
CA ILE A 66 2.05 -9.95 31.86
C ILE A 66 1.24 -8.66 31.99
N ARG A 67 1.43 -7.89 33.07
CA ARG A 67 0.75 -6.60 33.26
C ARG A 67 1.07 -5.61 32.14
N MET A 68 2.35 -5.48 31.78
CA MET A 68 2.81 -4.57 30.73
C MET A 68 2.20 -4.92 29.36
N PHE A 69 2.30 -6.18 28.95
CA PHE A 69 1.78 -6.61 27.64
C PHE A 69 0.26 -6.65 27.58
N ASN A 70 -0.42 -6.97 28.68
CA ASN A 70 -1.89 -6.88 28.75
C ASN A 70 -2.35 -5.43 28.67
N GLY A 71 -1.71 -4.50 29.39
CA GLY A 71 -2.03 -3.08 29.29
C GLY A 71 -1.76 -2.49 27.91
N LEU A 72 -0.66 -2.88 27.26
CA LEU A 72 -0.39 -2.53 25.87
C LEU A 72 -1.46 -3.10 24.92
N LYS A 73 -1.88 -4.36 25.11
CA LYS A 73 -2.94 -4.97 24.30
C LYS A 73 -4.29 -4.28 24.51
N GLU A 74 -4.60 -3.85 25.74
CA GLU A 74 -5.83 -3.13 26.07
C GLU A 74 -5.87 -1.76 25.38
N VAL A 75 -4.76 -1.02 25.40
CA VAL A 75 -4.68 0.33 24.79
C VAL A 75 -4.59 0.27 23.26
N LEU A 76 -3.77 -0.63 22.73
CA LEU A 76 -3.51 -0.72 21.28
C LEU A 76 -4.56 -1.56 20.55
N GLY A 77 -5.38 -2.30 21.28
CA GLY A 77 -6.18 -3.38 20.72
C GLY A 77 -5.33 -4.53 20.17
N GLU A 78 -6.00 -5.56 19.65
CA GLU A 78 -5.32 -6.74 19.09
C GLU A 78 -4.47 -6.41 17.87
N GLU A 79 -4.96 -5.53 17.00
CA GLU A 79 -4.25 -5.14 15.78
C GLU A 79 -3.01 -4.30 16.08
N GLY A 80 -3.12 -3.33 16.98
CA GLY A 80 -1.97 -2.54 17.40
C GLY A 80 -0.92 -3.38 18.15
N ALA A 81 -1.33 -4.35 18.96
CA ALA A 81 -0.41 -5.29 19.60
C ALA A 81 0.34 -6.18 18.58
N SER A 82 -0.34 -6.64 17.52
CA SER A 82 0.31 -7.39 16.43
C SER A 82 1.32 -6.50 15.69
N ARG A 83 0.97 -5.22 15.43
CA ARG A 83 1.87 -4.26 14.81
C ARG A 83 3.10 -3.99 15.70
N LEU A 84 2.89 -3.88 17.00
CA LEU A 84 3.97 -3.70 17.98
C LEU A 84 5.00 -4.82 17.92
N SER A 85 4.53 -6.07 17.93
CA SER A 85 5.40 -7.26 17.88
C SER A 85 6.26 -7.29 16.61
N VAL A 86 5.65 -7.05 15.45
CA VAL A 86 6.38 -7.02 14.17
C VAL A 86 7.37 -5.86 14.12
N TYR A 87 7.00 -4.67 14.61
CA TYR A 87 7.90 -3.52 14.67
C TYR A 87 9.15 -3.83 15.52
N ARG A 88 8.96 -4.35 16.74
CA ARG A 88 10.08 -4.72 17.63
C ARG A 88 11.00 -5.76 17.00
N ARG A 89 10.43 -6.80 16.37
CA ARG A 89 11.20 -7.83 15.66
C ARG A 89 12.06 -7.23 14.53
N ARG A 90 11.48 -6.32 13.72
CA ARG A 90 12.22 -5.63 12.64
C ARG A 90 13.35 -4.74 13.21
N LYS A 91 13.08 -3.99 14.26
CA LYS A 91 14.08 -3.14 14.93
C LYS A 91 15.24 -3.97 15.49
N TYR A 92 14.94 -5.12 16.11
CA TYR A 92 15.94 -6.07 16.59
C TYR A 92 16.79 -6.65 15.46
N GLN A 93 16.15 -7.13 14.38
CA GLN A 93 16.83 -7.68 13.20
C GLN A 93 17.80 -6.67 12.58
N ARG A 94 17.36 -5.41 12.39
CA ARG A 94 18.22 -4.35 11.84
C ARG A 94 19.42 -4.04 12.72
N ARG A 95 19.24 -4.00 14.04
CA ARG A 95 20.35 -3.82 14.96
C ARG A 95 21.35 -4.96 14.88
N GLN A 96 20.87 -6.19 14.84
CA GLN A 96 21.73 -7.37 14.66
C GLN A 96 22.47 -7.32 13.33
N ASP A 97 21.78 -7.00 12.23
CA ASP A 97 22.40 -6.88 10.92
C ASP A 97 23.42 -5.73 10.88
N GLN A 98 23.15 -4.60 11.53
CA GLN A 98 24.12 -3.51 11.65
C GLN A 98 25.37 -3.95 12.41
N GLN A 99 25.23 -4.66 13.53
CA GLN A 99 26.38 -5.20 14.26
C GLN A 99 27.20 -6.16 13.40
N LEU A 100 26.54 -7.00 12.59
CA LEU A 100 27.21 -7.90 11.66
C LEU A 100 27.92 -7.13 10.52
N ARG A 101 27.31 -6.06 10.00
CA ARG A 101 27.94 -5.15 9.03
C ARG A 101 29.19 -4.49 9.63
N ASP A 102 29.09 -3.94 10.82
CA ASP A 102 30.18 -3.24 11.52
C ASP A 102 31.33 -4.21 11.87
N ALA A 103 31.02 -5.47 12.16
CA ALA A 103 31.99 -6.53 12.36
C ALA A 103 32.60 -7.08 11.05
N GLY A 104 32.22 -6.54 9.88
CA GLY A 104 32.72 -6.96 8.57
C GLY A 104 32.23 -8.34 8.13
N VAL A 105 31.15 -8.85 8.72
CA VAL A 105 30.58 -10.15 8.34
C VAL A 105 29.92 -9.99 6.96
N PRO A 106 30.27 -10.82 5.96
CA PRO A 106 29.72 -10.71 4.63
C PRO A 106 28.19 -10.86 4.65
N PRO A 107 27.47 -10.23 3.70
CA PRO A 107 26.03 -10.42 3.53
C PRO A 107 25.65 -11.90 3.46
N PRO A 108 24.41 -12.26 3.82
CA PRO A 108 23.92 -13.62 3.62
C PRO A 108 24.03 -14.04 2.15
N GLU A 109 24.08 -15.35 1.92
CA GLU A 109 24.07 -15.90 0.56
C GLU A 109 22.86 -15.34 -0.20
N TYR A 110 23.16 -14.72 -1.34
CA TYR A 110 22.13 -14.05 -2.11
C TYR A 110 21.20 -15.04 -2.78
N LYS A 111 19.90 -14.88 -2.50
CA LYS A 111 18.83 -15.64 -3.13
C LYS A 111 17.83 -14.65 -3.72
N ALA A 112 17.91 -14.46 -5.04
CA ALA A 112 16.99 -13.60 -5.76
C ALA A 112 15.53 -13.97 -5.44
N PRO A 113 14.68 -13.01 -5.03
CA PRO A 113 13.25 -13.20 -5.00
C PRO A 113 12.69 -13.61 -6.35
N GLU A 114 11.54 -14.29 -6.37
CA GLU A 114 10.93 -14.81 -7.60
C GLU A 114 10.65 -13.71 -8.64
N TYR A 115 10.19 -12.53 -8.21
CA TYR A 115 9.95 -11.42 -9.14
C TYR A 115 11.23 -10.92 -9.83
N LEU A 116 12.38 -10.93 -9.15
CA LEU A 116 13.68 -10.59 -9.77
C LEU A 116 14.17 -11.70 -10.70
N LYS A 117 13.92 -12.97 -10.35
CA LYS A 117 14.21 -14.09 -11.27
C LYS A 117 13.37 -13.97 -12.54
N LEU A 118 12.08 -13.66 -12.41
CA LEU A 118 11.14 -13.50 -13.52
C LEU A 118 11.52 -12.30 -14.39
N SER A 119 11.82 -11.15 -13.78
CA SER A 119 12.24 -9.96 -14.53
C SER A 119 13.53 -10.22 -15.30
N ARG A 120 14.51 -10.91 -14.71
CA ARG A 120 15.72 -11.35 -15.41
C ARG A 120 15.43 -12.30 -16.56
N GLN A 121 14.56 -13.29 -16.36
CA GLN A 121 14.22 -14.26 -17.41
C GLN A 121 13.55 -13.59 -18.61
N ARG A 122 12.69 -12.60 -18.37
CA ARG A 122 11.86 -11.96 -19.39
C ARG A 122 12.49 -10.69 -19.99
N TYR A 123 13.31 -9.97 -19.22
CA TYR A 123 13.80 -8.62 -19.53
C TYR A 123 15.33 -8.43 -19.33
N SER A 124 16.11 -9.53 -19.34
CA SER A 124 17.57 -9.56 -19.08
C SER A 124 18.43 -8.58 -19.88
N ASN A 125 17.96 -8.09 -21.04
CA ASN A 125 18.74 -7.22 -21.93
C ASN A 125 18.61 -5.72 -21.61
N GLY A 126 18.21 -5.36 -20.38
CA GLY A 126 18.05 -3.97 -19.96
C GLY A 126 16.78 -3.30 -20.51
N HIS A 127 15.82 -4.09 -20.98
CA HIS A 127 14.52 -3.57 -21.39
C HIS A 127 13.72 -3.10 -20.17
N SER A 128 12.99 -2.01 -20.35
CA SER A 128 12.03 -1.54 -19.36
C SER A 128 10.88 -2.55 -19.22
N TRP A 129 10.38 -2.68 -17.99
CA TRP A 129 9.26 -3.54 -17.62
C TRP A 129 8.39 -2.82 -16.58
N GLY A 130 7.15 -3.27 -16.37
CA GLY A 130 6.19 -2.59 -15.52
C GLY A 130 4.85 -2.45 -16.24
N PHE A 131 4.17 -1.31 -16.10
CA PHE A 131 2.80 -1.14 -16.61
C PHE A 131 2.63 0.14 -17.41
N VAL A 132 1.66 0.14 -18.31
CA VAL A 132 1.09 1.37 -18.87
C VAL A 132 0.20 2.01 -17.80
N ALA A 133 0.33 3.32 -17.63
CA ALA A 133 -0.44 4.07 -16.65
C ALA A 133 -1.03 5.34 -17.27
N PHE A 134 -2.30 5.65 -17.02
CA PHE A 134 -2.95 6.86 -17.53
C PHE A 134 -3.03 7.95 -16.45
N ARG A 135 -2.62 9.17 -16.79
CA ARG A 135 -2.91 10.36 -15.99
C ARG A 135 -4.32 10.83 -16.31
N THR A 136 -5.17 10.91 -15.29
CA THR A 136 -6.57 11.39 -15.40
C THR A 136 -6.89 12.55 -14.46
N ALA A 137 -5.89 13.03 -13.71
CA ALA A 137 -6.04 14.10 -12.73
C ALA A 137 -4.81 15.01 -12.73
N LEU A 138 -4.93 16.16 -12.05
CA LEU A 138 -3.87 17.16 -11.89
C LEU A 138 -3.41 17.83 -13.19
N TYR A 139 -4.18 17.80 -14.28
CA TYR A 139 -3.80 18.50 -15.54
C TYR A 139 -3.73 20.02 -15.39
N ASP A 140 -4.35 20.56 -14.35
CA ASP A 140 -4.31 21.97 -13.94
C ASP A 140 -3.10 22.32 -13.06
N ASN A 141 -2.39 21.32 -12.51
CA ASN A 141 -1.27 21.53 -11.59
C ASN A 141 -0.10 20.57 -11.86
N GLU A 142 0.81 21.00 -12.75
CA GLU A 142 1.97 20.20 -13.15
C GLU A 142 3.01 20.01 -12.03
N GLU A 143 3.14 20.98 -11.12
CA GLU A 143 4.06 20.86 -9.98
C GLU A 143 3.63 19.73 -9.04
N MET A 144 2.33 19.66 -8.73
CA MET A 144 1.77 18.54 -7.95
C MET A 144 1.87 17.20 -8.70
N TRP A 145 1.75 17.21 -10.03
CA TRP A 145 1.92 16.00 -10.82
C TRP A 145 3.37 15.45 -10.77
N VAL A 146 4.37 16.34 -10.82
CA VAL A 146 5.78 15.95 -10.64
C VAL A 146 6.01 15.35 -9.26
N GLU A 147 5.49 15.99 -8.20
CA GLU A 147 5.57 15.46 -6.83
C GLU A 147 4.88 14.09 -6.71
N PHE A 148 3.69 13.94 -7.30
CA PHE A 148 2.95 12.67 -7.32
C PHE A 148 3.78 11.55 -7.97
N LYS A 149 4.43 11.82 -9.11
CA LYS A 149 5.28 10.84 -9.79
C LYS A 149 6.50 10.46 -8.95
N ASP A 150 7.16 11.43 -8.33
CA ASP A 150 8.31 11.18 -7.45
C ASP A 150 7.93 10.30 -6.24
N ARG A 151 6.84 10.66 -5.56
CA ARG A 151 6.28 9.89 -4.44
C ARG A 151 5.85 8.47 -4.82
N THR A 152 5.21 8.33 -5.99
CA THR A 152 4.84 7.03 -6.54
C THR A 152 6.08 6.18 -6.80
N GLN A 153 7.11 6.74 -7.45
CA GLN A 153 8.36 6.02 -7.73
C GLN A 153 9.08 5.60 -6.45
N LYS A 154 9.15 6.47 -5.43
CA LYS A 154 9.68 6.12 -4.11
C LYS A 154 8.93 4.94 -3.48
N THR A 155 7.61 4.93 -3.60
CA THR A 155 6.77 3.84 -3.08
C THR A 155 6.99 2.53 -3.82
N LEU A 156 7.09 2.56 -5.16
CA LEU A 156 7.43 1.38 -5.97
C LEU A 156 8.81 0.81 -5.56
N ASN A 157 9.77 1.70 -5.28
CA ASN A 157 11.14 1.31 -4.94
C ASN A 157 11.26 0.51 -3.63
N ILE A 158 10.25 0.56 -2.73
CA ILE A 158 10.22 -0.17 -1.46
C ILE A 158 10.41 -1.67 -1.68
N ALA A 159 9.83 -2.23 -2.76
CA ALA A 159 9.99 -3.65 -3.10
C ALA A 159 11.47 -4.04 -3.25
N PHE A 160 12.27 -3.20 -3.90
CA PHE A 160 13.71 -3.42 -4.08
C PHE A 160 14.49 -3.11 -2.81
N ASP A 161 14.12 -2.05 -2.08
CA ASP A 161 14.74 -1.69 -0.80
C ASP A 161 14.63 -2.82 0.23
N ARG A 162 13.53 -3.58 0.22
CA ARG A 162 13.38 -4.78 1.07
C ARG A 162 14.44 -5.83 0.76
N VAL A 163 14.78 -6.03 -0.51
CA VAL A 163 15.84 -6.98 -0.90
C VAL A 163 17.19 -6.51 -0.40
N VAL A 164 17.49 -5.23 -0.59
CA VAL A 164 18.74 -4.61 -0.12
C VAL A 164 18.85 -4.74 1.40
N GLU A 165 17.79 -4.44 2.14
CA GLU A 165 17.79 -4.50 3.59
C GLU A 165 17.96 -5.93 4.11
N ASN A 166 17.26 -6.91 3.52
CA ASN A 166 17.41 -8.33 3.85
C ASN A 166 18.81 -8.88 3.58
N HIS A 167 19.62 -8.19 2.77
CA HIS A 167 21.00 -8.54 2.48
C HIS A 167 21.98 -7.53 3.09
N ARG A 168 21.62 -7.00 4.27
CA ARG A 168 22.48 -6.12 5.04
C ARG A 168 22.93 -4.89 4.25
N GLY A 169 21.99 -4.25 3.55
CA GLY A 169 22.23 -2.99 2.84
C GLY A 169 23.03 -3.17 1.56
N HIS A 170 23.35 -4.41 1.18
CA HIS A 170 24.09 -4.68 -0.04
C HIS A 170 23.12 -4.71 -1.23
N GLU A 171 23.26 -3.75 -2.14
CA GLU A 171 22.53 -3.74 -3.40
C GLU A 171 23.31 -4.51 -4.47
N TYR A 172 22.77 -5.65 -4.90
CA TYR A 172 23.31 -6.44 -5.99
C TYR A 172 23.01 -5.77 -7.34
N GLU A 173 23.87 -5.98 -8.33
CA GLU A 173 23.74 -5.38 -9.67
C GLU A 173 22.38 -5.66 -10.30
N GLU A 174 21.85 -6.88 -10.16
CA GLU A 174 20.54 -7.19 -10.73
C GLU A 174 19.38 -6.49 -10.01
N VAL A 175 19.51 -6.19 -8.71
CA VAL A 175 18.51 -5.42 -7.95
C VAL A 175 18.51 -3.99 -8.46
N ALA A 176 19.70 -3.37 -8.58
CA ALA A 176 19.84 -2.02 -9.11
C ALA A 176 19.33 -1.90 -10.56
N LEU A 177 19.65 -2.89 -11.41
CA LEU A 177 19.19 -2.92 -12.80
C LEU A 177 17.68 -3.11 -12.90
N ALA A 178 17.12 -4.05 -12.12
CA ALA A 178 15.68 -4.28 -12.09
C ALA A 178 14.92 -3.05 -11.59
N ARG A 179 15.40 -2.40 -10.51
CA ARG A 179 14.85 -1.14 -9.98
C ARG A 179 14.84 -0.05 -11.03
N LYS A 180 15.97 0.14 -11.74
CA LYS A 180 16.11 1.16 -12.79
C LYS A 180 15.15 0.93 -13.96
N ASN A 181 14.92 -0.34 -14.32
CA ASN A 181 14.13 -0.69 -15.49
C ASN A 181 12.64 -0.86 -15.19
N PHE A 182 12.24 -0.94 -13.92
CA PHE A 182 10.85 -0.94 -13.54
C PHE A 182 10.26 0.46 -13.70
N ILE A 183 9.36 0.63 -14.67
CA ILE A 183 8.74 1.92 -14.97
C ILE A 183 7.23 1.81 -15.08
N LEU A 184 6.55 2.89 -14.70
CA LEU A 184 5.19 3.16 -15.15
C LEU A 184 5.27 4.01 -16.41
N HIS A 185 4.84 3.47 -17.54
CA HIS A 185 4.78 4.20 -18.81
C HIS A 185 3.55 5.09 -18.84
N TRP A 186 3.72 6.33 -18.38
CA TRP A 186 2.65 7.32 -18.26
C TRP A 186 2.17 7.83 -19.63
N ILE A 187 0.87 7.72 -19.88
CA ILE A 187 0.16 8.38 -20.98
C ILE A 187 -0.48 9.65 -20.41
N GLU A 188 0.00 10.81 -20.90
CA GLU A 188 -0.32 12.13 -20.37
C GLU A 188 -0.91 13.02 -21.49
N ASP A 189 -2.17 12.80 -21.84
CA ASP A 189 -2.91 13.59 -22.83
C ASP A 189 -4.04 14.38 -22.14
N LYS A 190 -4.18 15.67 -22.45
CA LYS A 190 -5.17 16.53 -21.80
C LYS A 190 -6.62 16.07 -22.00
N ASP A 191 -6.90 15.34 -23.08
CA ASP A 191 -8.23 14.77 -23.33
C ASP A 191 -8.58 13.65 -22.34
N LEU A 192 -7.63 13.24 -21.49
CA LEU A 192 -7.82 12.23 -20.45
C LEU A 192 -8.18 12.83 -19.08
N ASP A 193 -8.25 14.16 -18.95
CA ASP A 193 -8.61 14.81 -17.69
C ASP A 193 -10.03 14.43 -17.25
N GLY A 194 -10.13 13.76 -16.11
CA GLY A 194 -11.40 13.19 -15.61
C GLY A 194 -11.99 12.08 -16.47
N ALA A 195 -11.20 11.44 -17.35
CA ALA A 195 -11.69 10.40 -18.24
C ALA A 195 -12.25 9.18 -17.50
N ASN A 196 -13.33 8.62 -18.06
CA ASN A 196 -13.95 7.40 -17.55
C ASN A 196 -13.29 6.12 -18.05
N GLU A 197 -13.63 4.99 -17.44
CA GLU A 197 -13.01 3.70 -17.74
C GLU A 197 -13.18 3.28 -19.20
N ASP A 198 -14.29 3.63 -19.86
CA ASP A 198 -14.54 3.29 -21.27
C ASP A 198 -13.64 4.11 -22.20
N THR A 199 -13.50 5.40 -21.91
CA THR A 199 -12.57 6.29 -22.62
C THR A 199 -11.14 5.78 -22.48
N LEU A 200 -10.75 5.38 -21.27
CA LEU A 200 -9.41 4.82 -21.03
C LEU A 200 -9.17 3.51 -21.77
N ARG A 201 -10.16 2.59 -21.83
CA ARG A 201 -10.06 1.34 -22.60
C ARG A 201 -9.92 1.60 -24.10
N GLU A 202 -10.65 2.59 -24.64
CA GLU A 202 -10.50 3.02 -26.03
C GLU A 202 -9.10 3.55 -26.32
N TRP A 203 -8.58 4.39 -25.43
CA TRP A 203 -7.22 4.90 -25.52
C TRP A 203 -6.18 3.78 -25.41
N TYR A 204 -6.35 2.87 -24.46
CA TYR A 204 -5.46 1.74 -24.27
C TYR A 204 -5.36 0.88 -25.51
N ARG A 205 -6.50 0.52 -26.14
CA ARG A 205 -6.51 -0.24 -27.40
C ARG A 205 -5.73 0.45 -28.53
N LYS A 206 -5.74 1.79 -28.59
CA LYS A 206 -4.99 2.55 -29.60
C LYS A 206 -3.48 2.51 -29.34
N VAL A 207 -3.07 2.60 -28.08
CA VAL A 207 -1.64 2.71 -27.71
C VAL A 207 -0.98 1.37 -27.43
N LYS A 208 -1.73 0.31 -27.09
CA LYS A 208 -1.22 -1.02 -26.66
C LYS A 208 -0.20 -1.62 -27.63
N GLY A 209 -0.32 -1.38 -28.93
CA GLY A 209 0.64 -1.85 -29.94
C GLY A 209 1.95 -1.07 -30.02
N ALA A 210 2.01 0.13 -29.43
CA ALA A 210 3.15 1.05 -29.48
C ALA A 210 3.90 1.18 -28.14
N VAL A 211 3.37 0.59 -27.07
CA VAL A 211 4.02 0.60 -25.74
C VAL A 211 5.25 -0.31 -25.72
N PRO A 212 6.21 -0.08 -24.79
CA PRO A 212 7.37 -0.95 -24.65
C PRO A 212 6.97 -2.43 -24.54
N ALA A 213 7.78 -3.30 -25.15
CA ALA A 213 7.56 -4.73 -25.11
C ALA A 213 7.46 -5.23 -23.65
N GLY A 214 6.40 -6.00 -23.36
CA GLY A 214 6.13 -6.49 -22.01
C GLY A 214 5.35 -5.55 -21.09
N MET A 215 4.64 -4.56 -21.65
CA MET A 215 3.68 -3.72 -20.91
C MET A 215 2.25 -3.75 -21.48
N GLY A 216 2.06 -4.41 -22.64
CA GLY A 216 0.77 -4.54 -23.31
C GLY A 216 -0.08 -5.68 -22.75
N TYR A 217 -0.43 -5.63 -21.47
CA TYR A 217 -1.30 -6.63 -20.81
C TYR A 217 -2.78 -6.41 -21.12
N ASP A 218 -3.66 -7.25 -20.58
CA ASP A 218 -5.12 -7.08 -20.68
C ASP A 218 -5.68 -6.19 -19.54
N LEU A 219 -4.80 -5.31 -19.01
CA LEU A 219 -5.09 -4.32 -18.00
C LEU A 219 -4.06 -3.19 -18.05
N PHE A 220 -4.40 -2.08 -17.41
CA PHE A 220 -3.51 -0.93 -17.24
C PHE A 220 -3.79 -0.22 -15.91
N LEU A 221 -2.89 0.69 -15.53
CA LEU A 221 -3.05 1.51 -14.34
C LEU A 221 -3.65 2.88 -14.68
N SER A 222 -4.31 3.50 -13.73
CA SER A 222 -4.84 4.85 -13.87
C SER A 222 -4.83 5.60 -12.55
N THR A 223 -4.74 6.92 -12.63
CA THR A 223 -5.00 7.79 -11.48
C THR A 223 -6.49 8.13 -11.37
N CYS A 224 -6.84 8.79 -10.28
CA CYS A 224 -8.08 9.51 -10.02
C CYS A 224 -7.80 10.51 -8.88
N SER A 225 -8.74 11.39 -8.57
CA SER A 225 -8.57 12.36 -7.48
C SER A 225 -8.23 11.68 -6.14
N GLU A 226 -8.92 10.58 -5.79
CA GLU A 226 -8.64 9.86 -4.53
C GLU A 226 -7.25 9.20 -4.51
N SER A 227 -6.78 8.65 -5.64
CA SER A 227 -5.45 8.05 -5.69
C SER A 227 -4.38 9.12 -5.52
N VAL A 228 -4.59 10.30 -6.13
CA VAL A 228 -3.71 11.46 -5.97
C VAL A 228 -3.66 11.89 -4.51
N ASP A 229 -4.82 12.06 -3.88
CA ASP A 229 -4.90 12.42 -2.47
C ASP A 229 -4.22 11.37 -1.59
N SER A 230 -4.38 10.07 -1.88
CA SER A 230 -3.74 8.98 -1.11
C SER A 230 -2.21 9.03 -1.14
N VAL A 231 -1.61 9.51 -2.23
CA VAL A 231 -0.15 9.62 -2.39
C VAL A 231 0.38 10.92 -1.79
N LEU A 232 -0.38 12.01 -1.88
CA LEU A 232 0.07 13.34 -1.47
C LEU A 232 -0.24 13.69 0.00
N SER A 233 -1.32 13.16 0.56
CA SER A 233 -1.88 13.62 1.86
C SER A 233 -1.21 13.07 3.12
N GLY A 234 -0.25 12.15 3.00
CA GLY A 234 0.36 11.47 4.16
C GLY A 234 1.87 11.21 4.03
N PRO A 235 2.50 10.69 5.10
CA PRO A 235 3.88 10.22 5.04
C PRO A 235 3.98 9.02 4.10
N LEU A 236 5.05 8.96 3.32
CA LEU A 236 5.26 7.85 2.40
C LEU A 236 5.47 6.54 3.16
N PRO A 237 4.96 5.41 2.63
CA PRO A 237 5.38 4.11 3.11
C PRO A 237 6.90 3.99 3.06
N ASN A 238 7.44 3.22 3.98
CA ASN A 238 8.85 2.90 4.09
C ASN A 238 9.01 1.41 4.45
N LEU A 239 10.25 0.94 4.65
CA LEU A 239 10.54 -0.45 5.01
C LEU A 239 9.86 -0.91 6.32
N ASP A 240 9.50 0.03 7.19
CA ASP A 240 8.84 -0.23 8.47
C ASP A 240 7.32 -0.22 8.38
N SER A 241 6.79 0.26 7.26
CA SER A 241 5.37 0.19 7.00
C SER A 241 4.91 -1.27 6.94
N PHE A 242 3.74 -1.50 7.50
CA PHE A 242 3.05 -2.76 7.29
C PHE A 242 2.60 -2.80 5.84
N HIS A 243 2.70 -3.97 5.23
CA HIS A 243 2.01 -4.20 3.97
C HIS A 243 0.50 -4.24 4.22
N TRP A 244 -0.27 -3.93 3.17
CA TRP A 244 -1.72 -4.15 3.15
C TRP A 244 -2.48 -3.33 4.17
N ARG A 245 -2.00 -2.11 4.44
CA ARG A 245 -2.72 -1.16 5.28
C ARG A 245 -3.91 -0.61 4.52
N ASP A 246 -4.99 -0.34 5.25
CA ASP A 246 -6.20 0.27 4.67
C ASP A 246 -5.95 1.71 4.19
N ASP A 247 -4.85 2.34 4.65
CA ASP A 247 -4.41 3.69 4.27
C ASP A 247 -3.23 3.68 3.27
N ALA A 248 -2.92 2.54 2.63
CA ALA A 248 -1.82 2.47 1.69
C ALA A 248 -2.09 3.33 0.45
N PRO A 249 -1.10 4.11 -0.04
CA PRO A 249 -1.22 4.80 -1.31
C PRO A 249 -1.49 3.81 -2.44
N PHE A 250 -2.42 4.15 -3.32
CA PHE A 250 -2.92 3.22 -4.34
C PHE A 250 -2.99 3.85 -5.73
N LEU A 251 -3.08 2.99 -6.74
CA LEU A 251 -3.52 3.33 -8.10
C LEU A 251 -4.76 2.51 -8.44
N LEU A 252 -5.49 2.93 -9.47
CA LEU A 252 -6.56 2.12 -10.05
C LEU A 252 -5.96 1.15 -11.07
N VAL A 253 -6.39 -0.11 -11.01
CA VAL A 253 -6.25 -1.06 -12.10
C VAL A 253 -7.55 -1.00 -12.90
N VAL A 254 -7.43 -0.85 -14.22
CA VAL A 254 -8.54 -0.93 -15.16
C VAL A 254 -8.29 -2.12 -16.08
N MET A 255 -9.20 -3.08 -16.07
CA MET A 255 -9.17 -4.21 -16.97
C MET A 255 -9.60 -3.78 -18.37
N GLU A 256 -8.98 -4.37 -19.39
CA GLU A 256 -9.34 -4.11 -20.80
C GLU A 256 -10.78 -4.53 -21.10
N SER A 257 -11.23 -5.65 -20.53
CA SER A 257 -12.61 -6.12 -20.61
C SER A 257 -13.49 -5.53 -19.50
N THR A 258 -14.77 -5.31 -19.79
CA THR A 258 -15.78 -4.88 -18.79
C THR A 258 -16.42 -6.05 -18.07
N GLU A 259 -16.50 -7.21 -18.73
CA GLU A 259 -17.01 -8.46 -18.22
C GLU A 259 -16.09 -9.59 -18.70
N GLU A 260 -16.00 -10.65 -17.90
CA GLU A 260 -15.29 -11.88 -18.27
C GLU A 260 -16.21 -13.07 -17.97
N ASN A 261 -16.37 -13.95 -18.95
CA ASN A 261 -17.06 -15.22 -18.78
C ASN A 261 -16.06 -16.38 -19.03
N PRO A 262 -15.39 -16.87 -17.97
CA PRO A 262 -14.32 -17.86 -18.11
C PRO A 262 -14.83 -19.24 -18.53
N HIS A 263 -16.14 -19.48 -18.45
CA HIS A 263 -16.78 -20.74 -18.84
C HIS A 263 -17.51 -20.66 -20.19
N GLY A 264 -17.56 -19.48 -20.82
CA GLY A 264 -18.25 -19.26 -22.09
C GLY A 264 -19.78 -19.38 -21.98
N ASP A 265 -20.47 -19.28 -23.11
CA ASP A 265 -21.94 -19.37 -23.18
C ASP A 265 -22.44 -20.83 -23.15
N ASP A 266 -21.54 -21.80 -22.96
CA ASP A 266 -21.81 -23.25 -22.96
C ASP A 266 -22.26 -23.79 -21.59
N GLU A 267 -22.55 -22.92 -20.62
CA GLU A 267 -23.09 -23.33 -19.31
C GLU A 267 -24.53 -23.87 -19.46
N GLU A 268 -24.76 -25.11 -19.02
CA GLU A 268 -26.09 -25.74 -19.02
C GLU A 268 -27.07 -25.04 -18.06
N GLU A 269 -26.55 -24.31 -17.06
CA GLU A 269 -27.35 -23.55 -16.10
C GLU A 269 -27.50 -22.09 -16.54
N PRO A 270 -28.72 -21.52 -16.45
CA PRO A 270 -28.92 -20.11 -16.79
C PRO A 270 -28.19 -19.21 -15.80
N TYR A 271 -27.43 -18.24 -16.33
CA TYR A 271 -26.70 -17.24 -15.55
C TYR A 271 -27.60 -16.59 -14.47
N ASP A 272 -27.28 -16.85 -13.20
CA ASP A 272 -27.87 -16.17 -12.05
C ASP A 272 -26.98 -15.00 -11.61
N PRO A 273 -27.39 -13.74 -11.84
CA PRO A 273 -26.62 -12.57 -11.45
C PRO A 273 -26.59 -12.32 -9.92
N TYR A 274 -27.31 -13.12 -9.13
CA TYR A 274 -27.30 -13.07 -7.67
C TYR A 274 -26.55 -14.22 -7.02
N ASP A 275 -26.08 -15.20 -7.80
CA ASP A 275 -25.28 -16.31 -7.25
C ASP A 275 -23.89 -15.80 -6.82
N PRO A 276 -23.57 -15.79 -5.51
CA PRO A 276 -22.26 -15.39 -5.04
C PRO A 276 -21.17 -16.42 -5.35
N HIS A 277 -21.51 -17.56 -5.93
CA HIS A 277 -20.57 -18.60 -6.35
C HIS A 277 -20.19 -18.56 -7.83
N HIS A 278 -20.92 -17.78 -8.64
CA HIS A 278 -20.68 -17.67 -10.07
C HIS A 278 -19.47 -16.77 -10.36
N GLU A 279 -18.47 -17.29 -11.08
CA GLU A 279 -17.19 -16.58 -11.29
C GLU A 279 -17.35 -15.26 -12.09
N LYS A 280 -18.35 -15.18 -12.97
CA LYS A 280 -18.73 -13.94 -13.68
C LYS A 280 -19.15 -12.82 -12.71
N ASN A 281 -19.79 -13.16 -11.60
CA ASN A 281 -20.25 -12.21 -10.58
C ASN A 281 -19.09 -11.71 -9.69
N TRP A 282 -17.91 -12.32 -9.75
CA TRP A 282 -16.75 -11.87 -8.97
C TRP A 282 -15.92 -10.82 -9.68
N TYR A 283 -16.01 -10.80 -11.01
CA TYR A 283 -15.18 -9.97 -11.86
C TYR A 283 -15.34 -8.49 -11.53
N GLN A 284 -14.22 -7.83 -11.25
CA GLN A 284 -14.16 -6.38 -11.06
C GLN A 284 -13.33 -5.76 -12.18
N SER A 285 -13.96 -4.95 -13.02
CA SER A 285 -13.29 -4.32 -14.17
C SER A 285 -12.46 -3.09 -13.80
N VAL A 286 -12.70 -2.49 -12.63
CA VAL A 286 -11.82 -1.47 -12.02
C VAL A 286 -11.69 -1.77 -10.54
N PHE A 287 -10.47 -1.68 -9.98
CA PHE A 287 -10.23 -1.87 -8.56
C PHE A 287 -8.97 -1.13 -8.10
N LYS A 288 -8.83 -0.91 -6.79
CA LYS A 288 -7.64 -0.27 -6.21
C LYS A 288 -6.52 -1.29 -5.99
N VAL A 289 -5.28 -0.90 -6.26
CA VAL A 289 -4.08 -1.69 -5.94
C VAL A 289 -3.07 -0.82 -5.16
N PRO A 290 -2.56 -1.27 -4.00
CA PRO A 290 -1.50 -0.56 -3.30
C PRO A 290 -0.25 -0.42 -4.18
N ILE A 291 0.40 0.74 -4.16
CA ILE A 291 1.58 0.98 -5.01
C ILE A 291 2.77 0.11 -4.57
N GLU A 292 2.94 -0.08 -3.25
CA GLU A 292 4.08 -0.75 -2.62
C GLU A 292 4.22 -2.25 -2.93
N ILE A 293 3.19 -2.87 -3.52
CA ILE A 293 3.17 -4.29 -3.91
C ILE A 293 3.26 -4.48 -5.42
N ILE A 294 3.20 -3.39 -6.20
CA ILE A 294 3.10 -3.48 -7.65
C ILE A 294 4.29 -4.25 -8.23
N PRO A 295 5.55 -3.98 -7.85
CA PRO A 295 6.69 -4.64 -8.48
C PRO A 295 6.90 -6.10 -8.04
N ASP A 296 6.67 -6.42 -6.76
CA ASP A 296 7.04 -7.72 -6.18
C ASP A 296 5.89 -8.73 -6.10
N THR A 297 4.64 -8.26 -6.16
CA THR A 297 3.45 -9.11 -6.00
C THR A 297 2.50 -8.96 -7.19
N PHE A 298 2.14 -7.73 -7.59
CA PHE A 298 1.20 -7.50 -8.69
C PHE A 298 1.77 -7.93 -10.03
N TRP A 299 2.91 -7.36 -10.38
CA TRP A 299 3.54 -7.59 -11.67
C TRP A 299 3.82 -9.06 -11.98
N PRO A 300 4.39 -9.88 -11.08
CA PRO A 300 4.65 -11.28 -11.37
C PRO A 300 3.41 -12.09 -11.74
N GLU A 301 2.29 -11.87 -11.06
CA GLU A 301 1.04 -12.59 -11.36
C GLU A 301 0.51 -12.26 -12.75
N ILE A 302 0.59 -10.98 -13.15
CA ILE A 302 0.15 -10.52 -14.47
C ILE A 302 1.10 -11.03 -15.55
N GLU A 303 2.42 -10.93 -15.33
CA GLU A 303 3.45 -11.40 -16.27
C GLU A 303 3.39 -12.92 -16.47
N MET A 304 3.14 -13.69 -15.40
CA MET A 304 3.03 -15.15 -15.51
C MET A 304 1.73 -15.59 -16.17
N ALA A 305 0.66 -14.79 -16.09
CA ALA A 305 -0.66 -15.06 -16.65
C ALA A 305 -1.21 -16.47 -16.30
N ILE A 306 -0.83 -17.01 -15.13
CA ILE A 306 -1.31 -18.33 -14.65
C ILE A 306 -2.74 -18.22 -14.13
N THR A 307 -3.07 -17.08 -13.53
CA THR A 307 -4.37 -16.83 -12.89
C THR A 307 -5.30 -16.10 -13.86
N PRO A 308 -6.52 -16.60 -14.12
CA PRO A 308 -7.47 -15.90 -14.97
C PRO A 308 -7.96 -14.58 -14.31
N PRO A 309 -8.32 -13.57 -15.12
CA PRO A 309 -8.77 -12.24 -14.65
C PRO A 309 -9.87 -12.25 -13.57
N THR A 310 -10.82 -13.18 -13.67
CA THR A 310 -11.93 -13.34 -12.73
C THR A 310 -11.46 -13.77 -11.33
N ARG A 311 -10.42 -14.60 -11.27
CA ARG A 311 -9.83 -15.02 -9.99
C ARG A 311 -8.94 -13.94 -9.38
N LEU A 312 -8.22 -13.20 -10.22
CA LEU A 312 -7.41 -12.05 -9.78
C LEU A 312 -8.26 -11.02 -9.03
N THR A 313 -9.52 -10.85 -9.43
CA THR A 313 -10.44 -9.83 -8.88
C THR A 313 -11.41 -10.37 -7.82
N ARG A 314 -11.31 -11.65 -7.44
CA ARG A 314 -12.26 -12.29 -6.53
C ARG A 314 -12.32 -11.68 -5.13
N GLN A 315 -11.22 -11.13 -4.64
CA GLN A 315 -11.11 -10.60 -3.28
C GLN A 315 -11.08 -9.08 -3.18
N VAL A 316 -11.10 -8.38 -4.32
CA VAL A 316 -11.03 -6.92 -4.36
C VAL A 316 -12.43 -6.33 -4.40
N LYS A 317 -12.57 -5.15 -3.81
CA LYS A 317 -13.78 -4.33 -4.00
C LYS A 317 -13.66 -3.60 -5.33
N GLY A 318 -14.66 -3.74 -6.20
CA GLY A 318 -14.74 -2.95 -7.43
C GLY A 318 -14.81 -1.45 -7.15
N PHE A 319 -14.24 -0.65 -8.05
CA PHE A 319 -14.05 0.79 -7.83
C PHE A 319 -14.22 1.65 -9.10
N ASN A 320 -15.32 1.46 -9.83
CA ASN A 320 -15.54 2.13 -11.13
C ASN A 320 -16.02 3.60 -11.01
N HIS A 321 -16.61 4.01 -9.89
CA HIS A 321 -17.27 5.32 -9.77
C HIS A 321 -16.33 6.53 -9.77
N LEU A 322 -15.04 6.37 -9.42
CA LEU A 322 -14.10 7.49 -9.37
C LEU A 322 -13.66 8.03 -10.71
N LEU A 323 -13.85 7.22 -11.75
CA LEU A 323 -13.62 7.63 -13.13
C LEU A 323 -14.93 8.18 -13.73
N GLY A 324 -15.98 8.42 -12.93
CA GLY A 324 -17.30 8.78 -13.46
C GLY A 324 -18.09 7.61 -14.04
N GLY A 325 -17.60 6.38 -13.83
CA GLY A 325 -18.25 5.13 -14.19
C GLY A 325 -19.47 4.79 -13.33
N GLN A 326 -20.21 3.76 -13.75
CA GLN A 326 -21.32 3.26 -12.93
C GLN A 326 -20.78 2.66 -11.62
N LYS A 327 -21.46 2.90 -10.49
CA LYS A 327 -21.11 2.26 -9.23
C LYS A 327 -21.16 0.73 -9.43
N PRO A 328 -20.08 -0.01 -9.08
CA PRO A 328 -20.09 -1.47 -9.17
C PRO A 328 -21.27 -2.04 -8.39
N ARG A 329 -21.92 -3.06 -8.97
CA ARG A 329 -23.02 -3.75 -8.32
C ARG A 329 -22.52 -4.36 -7.00
N GLU A 330 -23.22 -4.08 -5.91
CA GLU A 330 -22.96 -4.73 -4.63
C GLU A 330 -23.49 -6.17 -4.72
N ILE A 331 -22.57 -7.10 -5.02
CA ILE A 331 -22.86 -8.53 -4.98
C ILE A 331 -22.53 -8.97 -3.54
N PRO A 332 -23.46 -9.64 -2.83
CA PRO A 332 -23.21 -10.15 -1.49
C PRO A 332 -22.22 -11.31 -1.56
N LEU A 333 -20.94 -10.98 -1.72
CA LEU A 333 -19.86 -11.96 -1.70
C LEU A 333 -19.74 -12.52 -0.29
N ILE A 334 -19.30 -13.78 -0.21
CA ILE A 334 -19.12 -14.47 1.07
C ILE A 334 -17.93 -13.84 1.80
N GLY A 335 -18.23 -12.93 2.72
CA GLY A 335 -17.29 -12.22 3.59
C GLY A 335 -16.95 -10.80 3.09
N ASP A 336 -16.61 -9.92 4.03
CA ASP A 336 -16.26 -8.52 3.74
C ASP A 336 -15.09 -8.45 2.74
N LEU A 337 -15.32 -7.81 1.59
CA LEU A 337 -14.25 -7.49 0.63
C LEU A 337 -13.38 -6.40 1.22
N ASN A 338 -12.06 -6.50 1.00
CA ASN A 338 -11.17 -5.42 1.41
C ASN A 338 -10.97 -4.47 0.24
N GLU A 339 -10.84 -3.19 0.56
CA GLU A 339 -10.70 -2.11 -0.43
C GLU A 339 -9.34 -2.13 -1.15
N LEU A 340 -8.27 -2.47 -0.42
CA LEU A 340 -6.88 -2.46 -0.91
C LEU A 340 -6.20 -3.83 -0.87
N TRP A 341 -6.92 -4.90 -0.49
CA TRP A 341 -6.33 -6.24 -0.50
C TRP A 341 -6.33 -6.81 -1.91
N TRP A 342 -5.14 -6.94 -2.48
CA TRP A 342 -4.95 -7.62 -3.74
C TRP A 342 -4.09 -8.86 -3.52
N GLY A 343 -4.66 -10.05 -3.64
CA GLY A 343 -3.90 -11.29 -3.46
C GLY A 343 -4.76 -12.54 -3.54
N MET A 344 -4.16 -13.63 -4.02
CA MET A 344 -4.82 -14.95 -4.14
C MET A 344 -5.08 -15.61 -2.78
N MET A 345 -4.38 -15.17 -1.74
CA MET A 345 -4.56 -15.64 -0.37
C MET A 345 -5.56 -14.77 0.39
N PRO A 346 -6.29 -15.32 1.39
CA PRO A 346 -7.14 -14.52 2.25
C PRO A 346 -6.33 -13.44 2.98
N SER A 347 -6.93 -12.27 3.18
CA SER A 347 -6.31 -11.21 3.98
C SER A 347 -5.89 -11.68 5.37
N SER A 348 -4.85 -11.08 5.95
CA SER A 348 -4.45 -11.39 7.32
C SER A 348 -5.60 -11.19 8.32
N LYS A 349 -6.53 -10.28 8.03
CA LYS A 349 -7.79 -10.11 8.77
C LYS A 349 -8.70 -11.34 8.62
N ARG A 350 -8.97 -11.78 7.38
CA ARG A 350 -9.75 -12.99 7.08
C ARG A 350 -9.14 -14.28 7.66
N LEU A 351 -7.81 -14.41 7.63
CA LEU A 351 -7.13 -15.56 8.26
C LEU A 351 -7.33 -15.58 9.78
N ARG A 352 -7.25 -14.41 10.44
CA ARG A 352 -7.53 -14.26 11.87
C ARG A 352 -8.99 -14.57 12.20
N GLU A 353 -9.94 -14.04 11.44
CA GLU A 353 -11.37 -14.36 11.59
C GLU A 353 -11.64 -15.86 11.45
N ARG A 354 -11.05 -16.51 10.43
CA ARG A 354 -11.15 -17.97 10.25
C ARG A 354 -10.51 -18.75 11.39
N ALA A 355 -9.40 -18.27 11.95
CA ALA A 355 -8.76 -18.90 13.11
C ALA A 355 -9.66 -18.80 14.36
N LYS A 356 -10.26 -17.63 14.62
CA LYS A 356 -11.24 -17.41 15.70
C LYS A 356 -12.45 -18.33 15.57
N LEU A 357 -13.04 -18.41 14.37
CA LEU A 357 -14.18 -19.29 14.09
C LEU A 357 -13.87 -20.78 14.28
N ARG A 358 -12.61 -21.19 14.08
CA ARG A 358 -12.15 -22.58 14.26
C ARG A 358 -11.72 -22.91 15.68
N GLY A 359 -11.83 -21.97 16.62
CA GLY A 359 -11.44 -22.18 18.02
C GLY A 359 -9.94 -22.36 18.24
N PHE A 360 -9.10 -22.01 17.25
CA PHE A 360 -7.66 -21.98 17.47
C PHE A 360 -7.35 -20.80 18.40
N PRO A 361 -6.60 -21.02 19.51
CA PRO A 361 -6.10 -19.91 20.29
C PRO A 361 -5.22 -19.06 19.37
N GLU A 362 -5.37 -17.74 19.45
CA GLU A 362 -4.50 -16.84 18.68
C GLU A 362 -3.05 -17.14 19.03
N PRO A 363 -2.13 -17.19 18.05
CA PRO A 363 -0.72 -17.34 18.37
C PRO A 363 -0.28 -16.08 19.12
N VAL A 364 -0.11 -16.23 20.43
CA VAL A 364 0.51 -15.25 21.30
C VAL A 364 2.00 -15.26 21.00
N TYR A 365 2.41 -14.53 19.95
CA TYR A 365 3.83 -14.29 19.70
C TYR A 365 4.33 -13.20 20.66
N PHE A 366 4.55 -13.57 21.91
CA PHE A 366 5.37 -12.80 22.86
C PHE A 366 6.65 -13.57 23.16
N PHE A 367 7.59 -13.61 22.20
CA PHE A 367 9.01 -13.88 22.47
C PHE A 367 9.86 -13.11 21.45
#